data_AF-A0A7S1RSL4-F1
#
_entry.id   AF-A0A7S1RSL4-F1
#
_cell.length_a   1.000
_cell.length_b   1.000
_cell.length_c   1.000
_cell.angle_alpha   90.00
_cell.angle_beta   90.00
_cell.angle_gamma   90.00
#
_symmetry.space_group_name_H-M   'P 1'
#
loop_
_entity.id
_entity.type
_entity.pdbx_description
1 polymer ?
#
loop_
_entity_poly.entity_id
_entity_poly.type
_entity_poly.pdbx_seq_one_letter_code
_entity_poly.pdbx_strand_id
1 'polypeptide(L)'
;THQSFRRSLDQLRRRDQGAFKKRQAMAQLLGQWWKEQLRASGFTIDEHGFPQMLAAVRAHRDSAGIDIVSREVERLLGFPAGCLFGSRGQSESIEVTFRHADDGDEVHVSVAPGATVLEARQALAAKLQRLEVLQECVVVVRTASGLLELLEDSQPLNDRRGLLVTGASI
;
A
#
# COMPACT_ATOMS: atom_id res chain seq x y z
N THR A 1 10.46 12.76 -26.49
CA THR A 1 10.30 13.11 -25.07
C THR A 1 9.87 11.91 -24.22
N HIS A 2 8.73 11.24 -24.47
CA HIS A 2 8.17 10.20 -23.57
C HIS A 2 9.11 9.01 -23.21
N GLN A 3 10.01 8.61 -24.11
CA GLN A 3 10.97 7.52 -23.85
C GLN A 3 12.10 7.89 -22.88
N SER A 4 12.55 9.15 -22.84
CA SER A 4 13.64 9.57 -21.93
C SER A 4 13.17 9.64 -20.48
N PHE A 5 11.89 9.99 -20.26
CA PHE A 5 11.27 9.93 -18.94
C PHE A 5 11.18 8.51 -18.41
N ARG A 6 10.67 7.57 -19.23
CA ARG A 6 10.58 6.15 -18.84
C ARG A 6 11.96 5.59 -18.49
N ARG A 7 12.99 5.89 -19.27
CA ARG A 7 14.38 5.50 -18.94
C ARG A 7 14.87 6.10 -17.63
N SER A 8 14.56 7.37 -17.36
CA SER A 8 14.97 8.04 -16.11
C SER A 8 14.22 7.48 -14.89
N LEU A 9 12.95 7.13 -15.04
CA LEU A 9 12.15 6.43 -14.03
C LEU A 9 12.73 5.04 -13.72
N ASP A 10 13.05 4.27 -14.76
CA ASP A 10 13.61 2.93 -14.58
C ASP A 10 15.00 2.98 -13.92
N GLN A 11 15.81 4.00 -14.25
CA GLN A 11 17.10 4.25 -13.58
C GLN A 11 16.94 4.62 -12.11
N LEU A 12 15.93 5.42 -11.75
CA LEU A 12 15.62 5.75 -10.35
C LEU A 12 15.09 4.56 -9.56
N ARG A 13 14.27 3.71 -10.18
CA ARG A 13 13.75 2.48 -9.55
C ARG A 13 14.86 1.48 -9.21
N ARG A 14 15.87 1.36 -10.08
CA ARG A 14 17.02 0.46 -9.88
C ARG A 14 18.02 0.94 -8.83
N ARG A 15 18.02 2.23 -8.49
CA ARG A 15 18.90 2.77 -7.43
C ARG A 15 18.29 2.52 -6.07
N ASP A 16 18.99 1.81 -5.20
CA ASP A 16 18.55 1.55 -3.83
C ASP A 16 18.81 2.75 -2.91
N GLN A 17 18.19 3.88 -3.24
CA GLN A 17 18.19 5.07 -2.42
C GLN A 17 16.94 5.04 -1.53
N GLY A 18 17.09 5.25 -0.23
CA GLY A 18 15.97 5.23 0.72
C GLY A 18 14.79 6.11 0.29
N ALA A 19 13.58 5.77 0.75
CA ALA A 19 12.30 6.29 0.25
C ALA A 19 12.23 7.83 0.13
N PHE A 20 12.86 8.57 1.05
CA PHE A 20 12.90 10.04 1.04
C PHE A 20 13.72 10.62 -0.14
N LYS A 21 14.90 10.06 -0.43
CA LYS A 21 15.76 10.52 -1.54
C LYS A 21 15.17 10.19 -2.90
N LYS A 22 14.50 9.03 -3.02
CA LYS A 22 13.70 8.67 -4.22
C LYS A 22 12.60 9.70 -4.49
N ARG A 23 11.87 10.13 -3.45
CA ARG A 23 10.81 11.16 -3.58
C ARG A 23 11.38 12.51 -4.05
N GLN A 24 12.51 12.95 -3.50
CA GLN A 24 13.12 14.23 -3.86
C GLN A 24 13.68 14.23 -5.31
N ALA A 25 14.38 13.16 -5.71
CA ALA A 25 14.88 13.04 -7.09
C ALA A 25 13.75 12.90 -8.12
N MET A 26 12.67 12.22 -7.75
CA MET A 26 11.47 12.13 -8.59
C MET A 26 10.75 13.48 -8.70
N ALA A 27 10.61 14.20 -7.59
CA ALA A 27 10.04 15.55 -7.57
C ALA A 27 10.81 16.51 -8.50
N GLN A 28 12.15 16.39 -8.54
CA GLN A 28 12.98 17.16 -9.47
C GLN A 28 12.73 16.78 -10.93
N LEU A 29 12.66 15.49 -11.27
CA LEU A 29 12.35 15.04 -12.64
C LEU A 29 10.94 15.46 -13.08
N LEU A 30 9.95 15.29 -12.22
CA LEU A 30 8.58 15.73 -12.45
C LEU A 30 8.53 17.25 -12.59
N GLY A 31 9.26 18.00 -11.76
CA GLY A 31 9.39 19.46 -11.89
C GLY A 31 9.99 19.89 -13.23
N GLN A 32 10.99 19.16 -13.75
CA GLN A 32 11.56 19.43 -15.08
C GLN A 32 10.55 19.13 -16.20
N TRP A 33 9.74 18.09 -16.05
CA TRP A 33 8.79 17.63 -17.07
C TRP A 33 7.46 18.38 -17.08
N TRP A 34 6.97 18.75 -15.90
CA TRP A 34 5.76 19.55 -15.73
C TRP A 34 6.04 21.04 -15.76
N LYS A 35 7.30 21.46 -15.95
CA LYS A 35 7.73 22.86 -15.98
C LYS A 35 6.80 23.76 -16.78
N GLU A 36 6.47 23.37 -18.02
CA GLU A 36 5.61 24.17 -18.90
C GLU A 36 4.15 24.21 -18.41
N GLN A 37 3.63 23.07 -17.93
CA GLN A 37 2.26 22.97 -17.43
C GLN A 37 2.06 23.70 -16.09
N LEU A 38 3.06 23.62 -15.21
CA LEU A 38 3.11 24.35 -13.94
C LEU A 38 3.12 25.86 -14.19
N ARG A 39 3.94 26.33 -15.14
CA ARG A 39 3.97 27.74 -15.55
C ARG A 39 2.64 28.21 -16.13
N ALA A 40 2.02 27.40 -17.00
CA ALA A 40 0.72 27.71 -17.57
C ALA A 40 -0.40 27.79 -16.50
N SER A 41 -0.23 27.03 -15.41
CA SER A 41 -1.16 27.00 -14.28
C SER A 41 -0.81 28.02 -13.17
N GLY A 42 0.17 28.90 -13.40
CA GLY A 42 0.55 29.96 -12.46
C GLY A 42 1.49 29.55 -11.33
N PHE A 43 2.04 28.34 -11.34
CA PHE A 43 3.04 27.91 -10.36
C PHE A 43 4.44 28.39 -10.75
N THR A 44 5.25 28.74 -9.76
CA THR A 44 6.68 29.00 -9.96
C THR A 44 7.41 27.71 -10.34
N ILE A 45 8.54 27.82 -11.03
CA ILE A 45 9.39 26.66 -11.38
C ILE A 45 10.75 26.82 -10.67
N ASP A 46 10.68 27.20 -9.42
CA ASP A 46 11.80 27.23 -8.49
C ASP A 46 11.66 26.06 -7.50
N GLU A 47 12.53 26.05 -6.50
CA GLU A 47 12.50 25.06 -5.42
C GLU A 47 11.20 25.09 -4.59
N HIS A 48 10.39 26.14 -4.70
CA HIS A 48 9.15 26.33 -3.94
C HIS A 48 7.89 25.98 -4.72
N GLY A 49 7.90 26.06 -6.05
CA GLY A 49 6.71 25.86 -6.87
C GLY A 49 6.17 24.43 -6.84
N PHE A 50 7.04 23.42 -6.82
CA PHE A 50 6.62 22.03 -6.68
C PHE A 50 6.02 21.73 -5.29
N PRO A 51 6.65 22.14 -4.16
CA PRO A 51 5.99 22.11 -2.86
C PRO A 51 4.63 22.83 -2.80
N GLN A 52 4.51 24.01 -3.41
CA GLN A 52 3.24 24.75 -3.47
C GLN A 52 2.16 23.99 -4.24
N MET A 53 2.50 23.40 -5.38
CA MET A 53 1.58 22.56 -6.15
C MET A 53 1.13 21.34 -5.35
N LEU A 54 2.05 20.63 -4.66
CA LEU A 54 1.68 19.53 -3.77
C LEU A 54 0.77 20.00 -2.62
N ALA A 55 1.03 21.17 -2.05
CA ALA A 55 0.18 21.74 -1.00
C ALA A 55 -1.22 22.09 -1.52
N ALA A 56 -1.33 22.64 -2.73
CA ALA A 56 -2.60 22.94 -3.37
C ALA A 56 -3.41 21.68 -3.67
N VAL A 57 -2.77 20.61 -4.17
CA VAL A 57 -3.42 19.31 -4.37
C VAL A 57 -3.92 18.73 -3.05
N ARG A 58 -3.09 18.79 -1.99
CA ARG A 58 -3.48 18.33 -0.65
C ARG A 58 -4.65 19.11 -0.06
N ALA A 59 -4.70 20.43 -0.28
CA ALA A 59 -5.80 21.27 0.19
C ALA A 59 -7.15 20.89 -0.44
N HIS A 60 -7.14 20.27 -1.63
CA HIS A 60 -8.34 19.85 -2.35
C HIS A 60 -8.50 18.32 -2.42
N ARG A 61 -7.80 17.58 -1.56
CA ARG A 61 -7.82 16.11 -1.55
C ARG A 61 -9.19 15.48 -1.32
N ASP A 62 -10.12 16.23 -0.72
CA ASP A 62 -11.49 15.77 -0.46
C ASP A 62 -12.38 15.87 -1.71
N SER A 63 -11.89 16.49 -2.80
CA SER A 63 -12.54 16.46 -4.10
C SER A 63 -12.30 15.10 -4.77
N ALA A 64 -13.37 14.37 -5.09
CA ALA A 64 -13.30 13.04 -5.67
C ALA A 64 -12.48 13.01 -6.98
N GLY A 65 -12.61 14.05 -7.81
CA GLY A 65 -11.85 14.13 -9.06
C GLY A 65 -10.34 14.27 -8.83
N ILE A 66 -9.94 15.04 -7.83
CA ILE A 66 -8.52 15.24 -7.50
C ILE A 66 -7.93 13.99 -6.86
N ASP A 67 -8.69 13.28 -6.01
CA ASP A 67 -8.26 12.00 -5.45
C ASP A 67 -8.03 10.95 -6.55
N ILE A 68 -8.99 10.77 -7.47
CA ILE A 68 -8.87 9.82 -8.59
C ILE A 68 -7.63 10.12 -9.44
N VAL A 69 -7.45 11.38 -9.85
CA VAL A 69 -6.32 11.76 -10.70
C VAL A 69 -5.00 11.63 -9.95
N SER A 70 -4.96 12.00 -8.66
CA SER A 70 -3.75 11.87 -7.84
C SER A 70 -3.32 10.41 -7.71
N ARG A 71 -4.27 9.49 -7.49
CA ARG A 71 -4.00 8.06 -7.43
C ARG A 71 -3.52 7.50 -8.77
N GLU A 72 -4.12 7.92 -9.88
CA GLU A 72 -3.70 7.46 -11.20
C GLU A 72 -2.27 7.91 -11.52
N VAL A 73 -1.91 9.14 -11.15
CA VAL A 73 -0.53 9.64 -11.30
C VAL A 73 0.43 8.85 -10.41
N GLU A 74 0.08 8.59 -9.15
CA GLU A 74 0.88 7.76 -8.24
C GLU A 74 1.09 6.35 -8.80
N ARG A 75 0.03 5.72 -9.31
CA ARG A 75 0.07 4.40 -9.96
C ARG A 75 0.99 4.39 -11.18
N LEU A 76 0.87 5.36 -12.07
CA LEU A 76 1.71 5.48 -13.27
C LEU A 76 3.19 5.68 -12.90
N LEU A 77 3.46 6.39 -11.81
CA LEU A 77 4.80 6.58 -11.27
C LEU A 77 5.31 5.38 -10.45
N GLY A 78 4.43 4.45 -10.07
CA GLY A 78 4.74 3.30 -9.23
C GLY A 78 4.89 3.64 -7.75
N PHE A 79 4.24 4.71 -7.29
CA PHE A 79 4.09 5.00 -5.86
C PHE A 79 2.83 4.33 -5.30
N PRO A 80 2.86 3.90 -4.03
CA PRO A 80 1.64 3.58 -3.30
C PRO A 80 0.69 4.79 -3.24
N ALA A 81 -0.61 4.52 -3.25
CA ALA A 81 -1.63 5.57 -3.13
C ALA A 81 -1.40 6.43 -1.87
N GLY A 82 -1.50 7.74 -2.01
CA GLY A 82 -1.29 8.73 -0.94
C GLY A 82 0.18 9.06 -0.65
N CYS A 83 1.15 8.36 -1.24
CA CYS A 83 2.57 8.54 -0.95
C CYS A 83 3.13 9.87 -1.46
N LEU A 84 2.63 10.38 -2.59
CA LEU A 84 3.08 11.61 -3.23
C LEU A 84 2.14 12.78 -2.90
N PHE A 85 0.85 12.60 -3.15
CA PHE A 85 -0.14 13.65 -3.03
C PHE A 85 -0.87 13.67 -1.69
N GLY A 86 -0.66 12.68 -0.81
CA GLY A 86 -1.36 12.62 0.47
C GLY A 86 -2.88 12.44 0.30
N SER A 87 -3.31 11.91 -0.84
CA SER A 87 -4.64 11.33 -1.05
C SER A 87 -4.92 10.39 0.11
N ARG A 88 -6.16 10.37 0.61
CA ARG A 88 -6.60 9.36 1.57
C ARG A 88 -6.49 8.04 0.83
N GLY A 89 -5.36 7.37 1.00
CA GLY A 89 -5.21 6.00 0.62
C GLY A 89 -6.31 5.25 1.36
N GLN A 90 -7.40 4.95 0.66
CA GLN A 90 -7.74 3.55 0.57
C GLN A 90 -6.51 2.92 -0.11
N SER A 91 -5.46 2.65 0.69
CA SER A 91 -4.81 1.36 0.56
C SER A 91 -5.98 0.41 0.42
N GLU A 92 -6.18 -0.20 -0.74
CA GLU A 92 -7.28 -1.15 -0.97
C GLU A 92 -7.06 -2.30 0.01
N SER A 93 -7.36 -2.08 1.28
CA SER A 93 -7.05 -3.03 2.30
C SER A 93 -8.05 -4.14 2.08
N ILE A 94 -7.55 -5.32 1.76
CA ILE A 94 -8.40 -6.48 1.67
C ILE A 94 -8.81 -6.83 3.09
N GLU A 95 -10.12 -7.03 3.28
CA GLU A 95 -10.64 -7.58 4.50
C GLU A 95 -10.42 -9.09 4.48
N VAL A 96 -9.75 -9.59 5.52
CA VAL A 96 -9.44 -10.99 5.73
C VAL A 96 -10.13 -11.43 7.01
N THR A 97 -10.94 -12.47 6.91
CA THR A 97 -11.63 -13.08 8.05
C THR A 97 -10.80 -14.22 8.58
N PHE A 98 -10.45 -14.14 9.85
CA PHE A 98 -9.87 -15.23 10.63
C PHE A 98 -10.99 -15.94 11.36
N ARG A 99 -11.14 -17.24 11.14
CA ARG A 99 -12.07 -18.08 11.90
C ARG A 99 -11.29 -19.13 12.69
N HIS A 100 -11.56 -19.23 13.98
CA HIS A 100 -10.95 -20.26 14.80
C HIS A 100 -11.59 -21.62 14.51
N ALA A 101 -10.75 -22.65 14.40
CA ALA A 101 -11.17 -23.94 13.88
C ALA A 101 -12.12 -24.71 14.80
N ASP A 102 -12.06 -24.46 16.11
CA ASP A 102 -12.74 -25.28 17.13
C ASP A 102 -14.00 -24.64 17.73
N ASP A 103 -13.94 -23.36 18.09
CA ASP A 103 -15.07 -22.60 18.67
C ASP A 103 -15.88 -21.81 17.62
N GLY A 104 -15.30 -21.59 16.43
CA GLY A 104 -15.93 -20.87 15.34
C GLY A 104 -15.88 -19.35 15.46
N ASP A 105 -15.11 -18.81 16.41
CA ASP A 105 -14.98 -17.37 16.60
C ASP A 105 -14.35 -16.71 15.37
N GLU A 106 -14.85 -15.52 15.00
CA GLU A 106 -14.46 -14.80 13.79
C GLU A 106 -13.94 -13.40 14.08
N VAL A 107 -12.81 -13.07 13.47
CA VAL A 107 -12.20 -11.74 13.55
C VAL A 107 -11.83 -11.27 12.14
N HIS A 108 -12.36 -10.11 11.74
CA HIS A 108 -12.00 -9.48 10.48
C HIS A 108 -10.81 -8.55 10.66
N VAL A 109 -9.81 -8.60 9.78
CA VAL A 109 -8.67 -7.67 9.78
C VAL A 109 -8.47 -7.10 8.39
N SER A 110 -7.94 -5.88 8.34
CA SER A 110 -7.66 -5.17 7.08
C SER A 110 -6.16 -5.19 6.82
N VAL A 111 -5.75 -5.73 5.68
CA VAL A 111 -4.34 -5.86 5.28
C VAL A 111 -4.12 -5.37 3.85
N ALA A 112 -2.88 -5.06 3.48
CA ALA A 112 -2.58 -4.57 2.13
C ALA A 112 -2.83 -5.65 1.03
N PRO A 113 -3.12 -5.25 -0.22
CA PRO A 113 -3.12 -6.18 -1.34
C PRO A 113 -1.77 -6.86 -1.49
N GLY A 114 -1.76 -8.20 -1.53
CA GLY A 114 -0.52 -8.99 -1.63
C GLY A 114 0.19 -9.21 -0.29
N ALA A 115 -0.45 -8.87 0.83
CA ALA A 115 0.08 -9.15 2.16
C ALA A 115 0.37 -10.65 2.37
N THR A 116 1.35 -10.95 3.21
CA THR A 116 1.69 -12.33 3.58
C THR A 116 0.86 -12.81 4.77
N VAL A 117 0.89 -14.12 5.01
CA VAL A 117 0.28 -14.75 6.18
C VAL A 117 0.83 -14.14 7.48
N LEU A 118 2.13 -13.86 7.54
CA LEU A 118 2.75 -13.19 8.68
C LEU A 118 2.16 -11.79 8.93
N GLU A 119 2.05 -10.97 7.87
CA GLU A 119 1.51 -9.62 7.97
C GLU A 119 0.04 -9.64 8.41
N ALA A 120 -0.74 -10.63 7.96
CA ALA A 120 -2.12 -10.80 8.40
C ALA A 120 -2.22 -11.22 9.87
N ARG A 121 -1.34 -12.12 10.33
CA ARG A 121 -1.28 -12.51 11.74
C ARG A 121 -0.80 -11.37 12.64
N GLN A 122 0.12 -10.54 12.16
CA GLN A 122 0.52 -9.30 12.85
C GLN A 122 -0.65 -8.32 12.97
N ALA A 123 -1.43 -8.14 11.90
CA ALA A 123 -2.63 -7.32 11.92
C ALA A 123 -3.69 -7.86 12.89
N LEU A 124 -3.85 -9.19 12.98
CA LEU A 124 -4.72 -9.85 13.94
C LEU A 124 -4.28 -9.62 15.38
N ALA A 125 -3.01 -9.88 15.70
CA ALA A 125 -2.44 -9.66 17.02
C ALA A 125 -2.56 -8.18 17.46
N ALA A 126 -2.32 -7.25 16.53
CA ALA A 126 -2.50 -5.82 16.77
C ALA A 126 -3.97 -5.46 17.03
N LYS A 127 -4.92 -6.06 16.30
CA LYS A 127 -6.36 -5.82 16.48
C LYS A 127 -6.87 -6.36 17.82
N LEU A 128 -6.38 -7.53 18.24
CA LEU A 128 -6.74 -8.14 19.52
C LEU A 128 -5.94 -7.58 20.70
N GLN A 129 -4.91 -6.77 20.43
CA GLN A 129 -3.95 -6.27 21.43
C GLN A 129 -3.26 -7.41 22.21
N ARG A 130 -3.03 -8.55 21.55
CA ARG A 130 -2.49 -9.77 22.15
C ARG A 130 -1.33 -10.30 21.31
N LEU A 131 -0.12 -10.12 21.82
CA LEU A 131 1.10 -10.57 21.14
C LEU A 131 1.25 -12.11 21.16
N GLU A 132 0.58 -12.79 22.08
CA GLU A 132 0.57 -14.25 22.19
C GLU A 132 0.02 -14.90 20.92
N VAL A 133 -0.91 -14.21 20.24
CA VAL A 133 -1.46 -14.63 18.95
C VAL A 133 -0.35 -14.78 17.90
N LEU A 134 0.73 -14.00 17.94
CA LEU A 134 1.83 -14.20 16.98
C LEU A 134 2.64 -15.47 17.22
N GLN A 135 2.67 -15.96 18.46
CA GLN A 135 3.48 -17.11 18.86
C GLN A 135 2.69 -18.42 18.79
N GLU A 136 1.44 -18.38 19.22
CA GLU A 136 0.60 -19.56 19.39
C GLU A 136 -0.40 -19.76 18.26
N CYS A 137 -0.73 -18.71 17.49
CA CYS A 137 -1.68 -18.81 16.39
C CYS A 137 -1.01 -19.35 15.13
N VAL A 138 -1.58 -20.43 14.62
CA VAL A 138 -1.15 -21.11 13.41
C VAL A 138 -2.26 -20.99 12.37
N VAL A 139 -1.94 -20.43 11.21
CA VAL A 139 -2.89 -20.25 10.11
C VAL A 139 -2.94 -21.52 9.28
N VAL A 140 -4.13 -22.06 9.08
CA VAL A 140 -4.40 -23.27 8.32
C VAL A 140 -5.45 -23.03 7.24
N VAL A 141 -5.46 -23.87 6.22
CA VAL A 141 -6.52 -23.94 5.21
C VAL A 141 -7.13 -25.32 5.19
N ARG A 142 -8.44 -25.37 4.95
CA ARG A 142 -9.12 -26.64 4.73
C ARG A 142 -9.00 -27.02 3.27
N THR A 143 -8.34 -28.15 3.02
CA THR A 143 -8.18 -28.73 1.68
C THR A 143 -9.47 -29.41 1.22
N ALA A 144 -9.55 -29.75 -0.07
CA ALA A 144 -10.72 -30.44 -0.64
C ALA A 144 -11.00 -31.82 0.00
N SER A 145 -9.98 -32.45 0.60
CA SER A 145 -10.11 -33.70 1.35
C SER A 145 -10.63 -33.50 2.79
N GLY A 146 -10.87 -32.26 3.19
CA GLY A 146 -11.31 -31.89 4.54
C GLY A 146 -10.18 -31.76 5.57
N LEU A 147 -8.94 -32.08 5.19
CA LEU A 147 -7.75 -31.96 6.03
C LEU A 147 -7.30 -30.50 6.16
N LEU A 148 -6.72 -30.17 7.32
CA LEU A 148 -6.10 -28.88 7.57
C LEU A 148 -4.64 -28.91 7.12
N GLU A 149 -4.27 -27.94 6.28
CA GLU A 149 -2.90 -27.74 5.80
C GLU A 149 -2.36 -26.41 6.34
N LEU A 150 -1.11 -26.43 6.77
CA LEU A 150 -0.43 -25.27 7.34
C LEU A 150 -0.09 -24.26 6.25
N LEU A 151 -0.42 -22.99 6.49
CA LEU A 151 0.05 -21.86 5.69
C LEU A 151 1.34 -21.31 6.29
N GLU A 152 2.42 -21.29 5.51
CA GLU A 152 3.68 -20.67 5.94
C GLU A 152 3.60 -19.14 5.95
N ASP A 153 4.31 -18.52 6.88
CA ASP A 153 4.38 -17.07 7.07
C ASP A 153 4.83 -16.28 5.84
N SER A 154 5.67 -16.89 5.00
CA SER A 154 6.21 -16.31 3.78
C SER A 154 5.21 -16.32 2.62
N GLN A 155 4.13 -17.10 2.72
CA GLN A 155 3.18 -17.22 1.63
C GLN A 155 2.30 -15.97 1.51
N PRO A 156 2.04 -15.50 0.28
CA PRO A 156 1.09 -14.43 0.05
C PRO A 156 -0.34 -14.92 0.26
N LEU A 157 -1.20 -14.02 0.76
CA LEU A 157 -2.63 -14.26 0.90
C LEU A 157 -3.32 -14.42 -0.46
N ASN A 158 -2.80 -13.74 -1.50
CA ASN A 158 -3.39 -13.71 -2.84
C ASN A 158 -4.90 -13.36 -2.75
N ASP A 159 -5.77 -14.21 -3.30
CA ASP A 159 -7.23 -14.04 -3.28
C ASP A 159 -7.91 -14.64 -2.02
N ARG A 160 -7.14 -15.14 -1.04
CA ARG A 160 -7.68 -15.79 0.16
C ARG A 160 -8.17 -14.73 1.14
N ARG A 161 -9.50 -14.68 1.31
CA ARG A 161 -10.17 -13.78 2.27
C ARG A 161 -10.66 -14.47 3.53
N GLY A 162 -10.70 -15.80 3.54
CA GLY A 162 -11.07 -16.59 4.72
C GLY A 162 -9.90 -17.48 5.12
N LEU A 163 -9.40 -17.28 6.34
CA LEU A 163 -8.31 -18.04 6.93
C LEU A 163 -8.84 -18.77 8.16
N LEU A 164 -8.40 -20.02 8.34
CA LEU A 164 -8.66 -20.77 9.55
C LEU A 164 -7.46 -20.65 10.49
N VAL A 165 -7.69 -20.61 11.79
CA VAL A 165 -6.64 -20.58 12.79
C VAL A 165 -6.82 -21.60 13.88
N THR A 166 -5.71 -22.04 14.46
CA THR A 166 -5.64 -22.96 15.59
C THR A 166 -4.51 -22.55 16.55
N GLY A 167 -4.55 -23.06 17.78
CA GLY A 167 -3.50 -22.88 18.79
C GLY A 167 -3.73 -21.74 19.77
N ALA A 168 -4.31 -20.62 19.34
CA ALA A 168 -4.68 -19.50 20.20
C ALA A 168 -6.14 -19.09 19.98
N SER A 169 -6.87 -18.86 21.06
CA SER A 169 -8.20 -18.25 21.00
C SER A 169 -8.11 -16.82 20.49
N ILE A 170 -8.86 -16.53 19.43
CA ILE A 170 -8.89 -15.22 18.74
C ILE A 170 -10.14 -14.43 19.06
#